data_AF-A0A0F9CLN7-F1
#
_entry.id   AF-A0A0F9CLN7-F1
#
_cell.length_a   1.000
_cell.length_b   1.000
_cell.length_c   1.000
_cell.angle_alpha   90.00
_cell.angle_beta   90.00
_cell.angle_gamma   90.00
#
_symmetry.space_group_name_H-M   'P 1'
#
loop_
_entity.id
_entity.type
_entity.pdbx_description
1 polymer ?
#
loop_
_entity_poly.entity_id
_entity_poly.type
_entity_poly.pdbx_seq_one_letter_code
_entity_poly.pdbx_strand_id
1 'polypeptide(L)'
;MVKKRKLKFIVIVFLGIFIINYEFIPLVSSNSNYNFSFEKGSQIFEVIYYDEEAWKDNINVSSNPTDWFGGDSDTIGAKSKTTILGLGSGSSSTLGMFIWLFYSWFDINSSILQEYGYGQSYIDYNYNNYYNWWSPVLTFWPFGTEPFDNYSNNIHPSFSSLLIQETLDFQSIFYDYNDFAAVVNNDTALQTINFSLPIFSGDDFLWHYILDRYVMVSPINNYLTGVIDALECENVTVQENKVTFMRYGEKAYIMDFTYNSRGFLDTVVVKNNDNNLIYKITSSNLKFVVYIIIGISLGAILGLIGFSFYRKRRLNSQLKYDRS
;
A
#
# COMPACT_ATOMS: atom_id res chain seq x y z
N MET A 1 -29.51 43.70 24.18
CA MET A 1 -28.34 43.09 24.84
C MET A 1 -28.11 41.62 24.39
N VAL A 2 -28.04 41.32 23.07
CA VAL A 2 -28.03 39.92 22.55
C VAL A 2 -26.80 39.57 21.69
N LYS A 3 -25.90 40.54 21.39
CA LYS A 3 -24.76 40.33 20.49
C LYS A 3 -23.59 39.50 21.06
N LYS A 4 -23.39 39.47 22.39
CA LYS A 4 -22.22 38.80 23.01
C LYS A 4 -22.32 37.26 23.08
N ARG A 5 -23.53 36.67 22.99
CA ARG A 5 -23.72 35.21 23.16
C ARG A 5 -23.37 34.39 21.91
N LYS A 6 -23.55 34.94 20.70
CA LYS A 6 -23.30 34.23 19.43
C LYS A 6 -21.81 34.02 19.12
N LEU A 7 -20.95 34.99 19.48
CA LEU A 7 -19.51 34.89 19.23
C LEU A 7 -18.87 33.76 20.06
N LYS A 8 -19.32 33.58 21.31
CA LYS A 8 -18.84 32.50 22.20
C LYS A 8 -19.17 31.10 21.66
N PHE A 9 -20.33 30.93 21.03
CA PHE A 9 -20.74 29.63 20.48
C PHE A 9 -19.92 29.23 19.26
N ILE A 10 -19.60 30.18 18.38
CA ILE A 10 -18.75 29.92 17.20
C ILE A 10 -17.33 29.52 17.62
N VAL A 11 -16.75 30.22 18.60
CA VAL A 11 -15.42 29.89 19.13
C VAL A 11 -15.41 28.51 19.79
N ILE A 12 -16.45 28.15 20.55
CA ILE A 12 -16.57 26.82 21.18
C ILE A 12 -16.74 25.71 20.13
N VAL A 13 -17.48 25.95 19.04
CA VAL A 13 -17.63 24.98 17.95
C VAL A 13 -16.30 24.79 17.21
N PHE A 14 -15.55 25.86 16.92
CA PHE A 14 -14.23 25.75 16.31
C PHE A 14 -13.21 25.05 17.23
N LEU A 15 -13.20 25.37 18.53
CA LEU A 15 -12.37 24.66 19.51
C LEU A 15 -12.77 23.18 19.63
N GLY A 16 -14.07 22.86 19.57
CA GLY A 16 -14.55 21.48 19.55
C GLY A 16 -14.07 20.71 18.32
N ILE A 17 -14.04 21.35 17.15
CA ILE A 17 -13.49 20.75 15.92
C ILE A 17 -11.98 20.50 16.05
N PHE A 18 -11.23 21.39 16.71
CA PHE A 18 -9.80 21.18 16.97
C PHE A 18 -9.54 20.09 18.01
N ILE A 19 -10.38 19.98 19.05
CA ILE A 19 -10.25 18.96 20.11
C ILE A 19 -10.62 17.58 19.57
N ILE A 20 -11.66 17.45 18.73
CA ILE A 20 -12.04 16.18 18.10
C ILE A 20 -10.99 15.71 17.08
N ASN A 21 -10.22 16.64 16.47
CA ASN A 21 -9.08 16.28 15.60
C ASN A 21 -7.79 15.96 16.38
N TYR A 22 -7.75 16.16 17.70
CA TYR A 22 -6.56 15.89 18.50
C TYR A 22 -6.38 14.39 18.83
N GLU A 23 -7.40 13.54 18.57
CA GLU A 23 -7.31 12.08 18.76
C GLU A 23 -6.43 11.35 17.69
N PHE A 24 -5.70 12.09 16.85
CA PHE A 24 -4.86 11.53 15.77
C PHE A 24 -3.36 11.38 16.11
N ILE A 25 -2.97 11.39 17.37
CA ILE A 25 -1.60 10.99 17.75
C ILE A 25 -1.65 9.52 18.18
N PRO A 26 -1.27 8.54 17.32
CA PRO A 26 -1.05 7.19 17.81
C PRO A 26 0.17 7.20 18.73
N LEU A 27 -0.08 7.31 20.03
CA LEU A 27 0.87 6.96 21.09
C LEU A 27 0.94 5.43 21.15
N VAL A 28 1.65 4.84 20.20
CA VAL A 28 2.10 3.45 20.29
C VAL A 28 3.62 3.52 20.26
N SER A 29 4.25 3.41 21.43
CA SER A 29 5.68 3.19 21.53
C SER A 29 5.99 1.77 21.09
N SER A 30 6.58 1.63 19.91
CA SER A 30 7.17 0.40 19.41
C SER A 30 8.61 0.27 19.96
N ASN A 31 9.06 -0.95 20.24
CA ASN A 31 10.47 -1.25 20.55
C ASN A 31 11.37 -1.24 19.30
N SER A 32 10.77 -1.13 18.11
CA SER A 32 11.44 -0.96 16.83
C SER A 32 11.71 0.53 16.56
N ASN A 33 12.81 0.83 15.87
CA ASN A 33 13.09 2.17 15.34
C ASN A 33 12.09 2.61 14.26
N TYR A 34 11.24 1.68 13.83
CA TYR A 34 10.21 1.87 12.84
C TYR A 34 8.83 1.81 13.49
N ASN A 35 7.90 2.53 12.89
CA ASN A 35 6.51 2.54 13.33
C ASN A 35 5.58 2.35 12.13
N PHE A 36 4.53 1.58 12.35
CA PHE A 36 3.44 1.45 11.41
C PHE A 36 2.32 2.43 11.77
N SER A 37 2.56 3.72 11.50
CA SER A 37 1.55 4.77 11.69
C SER A 37 0.64 4.87 10.46
N PHE A 38 -0.50 4.20 10.47
CA PHE A 38 -1.52 4.40 9.44
C PHE A 38 -2.77 5.03 10.03
N GLU A 39 -3.46 5.78 9.18
CA GLU A 39 -4.77 6.32 9.45
C GLU A 39 -5.80 5.42 8.76
N LYS A 40 -6.82 4.94 9.50
CA LYS A 40 -7.92 4.20 8.88
C LYS A 40 -8.51 4.99 7.72
N GLY A 41 -8.75 4.34 6.59
CA GLY A 41 -9.23 5.02 5.39
C GLY A 41 -9.16 4.16 4.15
N SER A 42 -9.76 4.67 3.07
CA SER A 42 -9.73 4.05 1.76
C SER A 42 -8.84 4.85 0.82
N GLN A 43 -8.04 4.12 0.04
CA GLN A 43 -7.31 4.63 -1.12
C GLN A 43 -7.94 4.05 -2.38
N ILE A 44 -8.21 4.90 -3.36
CA ILE A 44 -8.65 4.47 -4.69
C ILE A 44 -7.46 4.58 -5.61
N PHE A 45 -7.15 3.52 -6.33
CA PHE A 45 -6.12 3.51 -7.36
C PHE A 45 -6.79 3.53 -8.72
N GLU A 46 -6.21 4.26 -9.67
CA GLU A 46 -6.72 4.40 -11.03
C GLU A 46 -5.59 4.23 -12.03
N VAL A 47 -5.81 3.42 -13.06
CA VAL A 47 -4.92 3.30 -14.21
C VAL A 47 -5.11 4.54 -15.08
N ILE A 48 -4.11 5.41 -15.12
CA ILE A 48 -4.20 6.67 -15.88
C ILE A 48 -3.43 6.64 -17.20
N TYR A 49 -2.60 5.61 -17.41
CA TYR A 49 -1.85 5.41 -18.64
C TYR A 49 -1.44 3.94 -18.79
N TYR A 50 -1.57 3.42 -20.01
CA TYR A 50 -1.05 2.12 -20.41
C TYR A 50 -0.77 2.12 -21.91
N ASP A 51 0.45 1.72 -22.29
CA ASP A 51 0.88 1.47 -23.66
C ASP A 51 1.19 -0.04 -23.81
N GLU A 52 0.27 -0.76 -24.44
CA GLU A 52 0.35 -2.21 -24.61
C GLU A 52 1.53 -2.63 -25.51
N GLU A 53 1.80 -1.88 -26.58
CA GLU A 53 2.91 -2.19 -27.49
C GLU A 53 4.24 -1.99 -26.76
N ALA A 54 4.39 -0.87 -26.04
CA ALA A 54 5.59 -0.62 -25.24
C ALA A 54 5.75 -1.64 -24.10
N TRP A 55 4.65 -2.12 -23.49
CA TRP A 55 4.72 -3.19 -22.49
C TRP A 55 5.29 -4.47 -23.07
N LYS A 56 4.72 -4.94 -24.19
CA LYS A 56 5.17 -6.17 -24.86
C LYS A 56 6.61 -6.07 -25.36
N ASP A 57 7.02 -4.90 -25.86
CA ASP A 57 8.35 -4.66 -26.40
C ASP A 57 9.46 -4.54 -25.35
N ASN A 58 9.12 -4.28 -24.09
CA ASN A 58 10.11 -4.04 -23.02
C ASN A 58 10.02 -5.03 -21.87
N ILE A 59 8.80 -5.45 -21.47
CA ILE A 59 8.57 -6.25 -20.27
C ILE A 59 8.46 -7.71 -20.66
N ASN A 60 7.34 -8.15 -21.22
CA ASN A 60 7.16 -9.52 -21.70
C ASN A 60 5.94 -9.61 -22.63
N VAL A 61 6.13 -10.19 -23.81
CA VAL A 61 5.13 -10.35 -24.87
C VAL A 61 3.89 -11.14 -24.42
N SER A 62 4.05 -12.08 -23.49
CA SER A 62 2.97 -12.91 -22.96
C SER A 62 2.36 -12.39 -21.65
N SER A 63 2.76 -11.21 -21.20
CA SER A 63 2.27 -10.60 -19.96
C SER A 63 1.56 -9.28 -20.20
N ASN A 64 0.82 -8.81 -19.20
CA ASN A 64 0.25 -7.47 -19.14
C ASN A 64 0.12 -7.02 -17.66
N PRO A 65 -0.34 -5.78 -17.38
CA PRO A 65 -0.47 -5.31 -16.00
C PRO A 65 -1.35 -6.17 -15.08
N THR A 66 -2.29 -6.97 -15.63
CA THR A 66 -3.16 -7.85 -14.84
C THR A 66 -2.41 -8.97 -14.14
N ASP A 67 -1.25 -9.38 -14.67
CA ASP A 67 -0.40 -10.37 -14.03
C ASP A 67 0.22 -9.85 -12.71
N TRP A 68 0.33 -8.52 -12.57
CA TRP A 68 0.92 -7.88 -11.38
C TRP A 68 -0.13 -7.31 -10.44
N PHE A 69 -1.20 -6.73 -10.98
CA PHE A 69 -2.18 -5.98 -10.20
C PHE A 69 -3.58 -6.60 -10.19
N GLY A 70 -3.81 -7.65 -10.99
CA GLY A 70 -5.08 -8.34 -11.14
C GLY A 70 -6.19 -7.49 -11.77
N GLY A 71 -7.38 -8.08 -11.91
CA GLY A 71 -8.57 -7.42 -12.45
C GLY A 71 -8.34 -6.82 -13.84
N ASP A 72 -8.98 -5.69 -14.12
CA ASP A 72 -8.88 -4.96 -15.41
C ASP A 72 -7.74 -3.91 -15.39
N SER A 73 -6.61 -4.21 -14.74
CA SER A 73 -5.50 -3.24 -14.60
C SER A 73 -4.75 -2.95 -15.89
N ASP A 74 -5.03 -3.67 -16.97
CA ASP A 74 -4.61 -3.35 -18.34
C ASP A 74 -5.52 -2.33 -19.04
N THR A 75 -6.57 -1.84 -18.36
CA THR A 75 -7.54 -0.89 -18.95
C THR A 75 -7.41 0.50 -18.34
N ILE A 76 -7.18 1.51 -19.18
CA ILE A 76 -7.15 2.92 -18.75
C ILE A 76 -8.52 3.31 -18.16
N GLY A 77 -8.50 3.92 -16.97
CA GLY A 77 -9.67 4.32 -16.21
C GLY A 77 -10.21 3.24 -15.27
N ALA A 78 -9.68 2.00 -15.31
CA ALA A 78 -10.01 0.98 -14.33
C ALA A 78 -9.56 1.42 -12.93
N LYS A 79 -10.38 1.11 -11.94
CA LYS A 79 -10.17 1.54 -10.55
C LYS A 79 -10.18 0.37 -9.60
N SER A 80 -9.27 0.39 -8.63
CA SER A 80 -9.28 -0.50 -7.48
C SER A 80 -9.44 0.30 -6.19
N LYS A 81 -9.84 -0.36 -5.12
CA LYS A 81 -10.02 0.28 -3.81
C LYS A 81 -9.42 -0.60 -2.73
N THR A 82 -8.57 -0.02 -1.91
CA THR A 82 -8.06 -0.66 -0.70
C THR A 82 -8.52 0.14 0.52
N THR A 83 -9.06 -0.53 1.52
CA THR A 83 -9.50 0.08 2.78
C THR A 83 -8.78 -0.59 3.94
N ILE A 84 -8.11 0.21 4.77
CA ILE A 84 -7.47 -0.28 5.99
C ILE A 84 -8.44 -0.16 7.15
N LEU A 85 -8.72 -1.29 7.79
CA LEU A 85 -9.63 -1.42 8.93
C LEU A 85 -8.90 -1.36 10.27
N GLY A 86 -7.67 -1.85 10.33
CA GLY A 86 -6.91 -1.94 11.58
C GLY A 86 -5.51 -2.55 11.40
N LEU A 87 -4.86 -2.79 12.54
CA LEU A 87 -3.53 -3.40 12.62
C LEU A 87 -3.61 -4.66 13.47
N GLY A 88 -3.13 -5.77 12.92
CA GLY A 88 -2.65 -6.90 13.70
C GLY A 88 -1.14 -6.77 13.91
N SER A 89 -0.65 -7.32 15.02
CA SER A 89 0.75 -7.58 15.23
C SER A 89 0.92 -8.98 15.80
N GLY A 90 2.01 -9.64 15.45
CA GLY A 90 2.28 -10.99 15.92
C GLY A 90 3.72 -11.39 15.69
N SER A 91 3.96 -12.68 15.90
CA SER A 91 5.20 -13.35 15.57
C SER A 91 4.89 -14.60 14.75
N SER A 92 5.80 -15.00 13.87
CA SER A 92 5.67 -16.24 13.09
C SER A 92 7.01 -16.95 13.07
N SER A 93 6.96 -18.29 13.00
CA SER A 93 8.17 -19.08 12.77
C SER A 93 8.69 -18.90 11.34
N THR A 94 9.90 -19.38 11.07
CA THR A 94 10.47 -19.43 9.73
C THR A 94 9.55 -20.12 8.71
N LEU A 95 8.92 -21.25 9.07
CA LEU A 95 7.94 -21.91 8.19
C LEU A 95 6.77 -20.98 7.86
N GLY A 96 6.26 -20.25 8.84
CA GLY A 96 5.19 -19.29 8.62
C GLY A 96 5.62 -18.16 7.67
N MET A 97 6.86 -17.69 7.78
CA MET A 97 7.43 -16.71 6.84
C MET A 97 7.63 -17.32 5.44
N PHE A 98 8.05 -18.57 5.33
CA PHE A 98 8.15 -19.27 4.04
C PHE A 98 6.81 -19.34 3.33
N ILE A 99 5.75 -19.69 4.07
CA ILE A 99 4.40 -19.80 3.53
C ILE A 99 3.87 -18.44 3.07
N TRP A 100 4.07 -17.39 3.87
CA TRP A 100 3.49 -16.06 3.60
C TRP A 100 4.24 -15.20 2.60
N LEU A 101 5.52 -15.48 2.38
CA LEU A 101 6.34 -14.76 1.42
C LEU A 101 6.52 -15.64 0.18
N PHE A 102 7.27 -16.72 0.29
CA PHE A 102 7.73 -17.47 -0.86
C PHE A 102 6.64 -18.38 -1.47
N TYR A 103 5.90 -19.13 -0.66
CA TYR A 103 4.92 -20.09 -1.18
C TYR A 103 3.64 -19.40 -1.69
N SER A 104 3.42 -18.13 -1.32
CA SER A 104 2.37 -17.31 -1.93
C SER A 104 2.75 -16.74 -3.29
N TRP A 105 4.04 -16.62 -3.58
CA TRP A 105 4.52 -16.09 -4.86
C TRP A 105 4.64 -17.17 -5.94
N PHE A 106 4.77 -18.44 -5.54
CA PHE A 106 4.97 -19.57 -6.44
C PHE A 106 4.12 -20.75 -6.01
N ASP A 107 3.62 -21.52 -6.99
CA ASP A 107 2.87 -22.75 -6.76
C ASP A 107 3.78 -23.88 -6.23
N ILE A 108 4.23 -23.75 -4.98
CA ILE A 108 5.05 -24.75 -4.30
C ILE A 108 4.15 -25.87 -3.78
N ASN A 109 4.38 -27.09 -4.27
CA ASN A 109 3.68 -28.27 -3.79
C ASN A 109 4.22 -28.71 -2.42
N SER A 110 3.65 -28.17 -1.34
CA SER A 110 4.04 -28.48 0.03
C SER A 110 3.81 -29.94 0.43
N SER A 111 2.89 -30.64 -0.23
CA SER A 111 2.66 -32.07 0.03
C SER A 111 3.85 -32.92 -0.42
N ILE A 112 4.44 -32.60 -1.58
CA ILE A 112 5.68 -33.27 -2.04
C ILE A 112 6.82 -33.01 -1.05
N LEU A 113 7.03 -31.76 -0.63
CA LEU A 113 8.05 -31.45 0.37
C LEU A 113 7.88 -32.29 1.65
N GLN A 114 6.64 -32.42 2.14
CA GLN A 114 6.35 -33.20 3.33
C GLN A 114 6.61 -34.70 3.14
N GLU A 115 6.21 -35.29 2.00
CA GLU A 115 6.43 -36.70 1.69
C GLU A 115 7.91 -37.08 1.66
N TYR A 116 8.77 -36.16 1.24
CA TYR A 116 10.23 -36.34 1.16
C TYR A 116 10.95 -35.87 2.43
N GLY A 117 10.23 -35.56 3.50
CA GLY A 117 10.82 -35.24 4.81
C GLY A 117 11.17 -33.77 5.03
N TYR A 118 10.87 -32.88 4.08
CA TYR A 118 11.06 -31.43 4.16
C TYR A 118 9.82 -30.68 4.67
N GLY A 119 9.03 -31.35 5.51
CA GLY A 119 7.84 -30.78 6.13
C GLY A 119 8.15 -29.90 7.35
N GLN A 120 7.11 -29.54 8.09
CA GLN A 120 7.22 -28.64 9.24
C GLN A 120 8.29 -29.05 10.26
N SER A 121 8.34 -30.34 10.65
CA SER A 121 9.31 -30.81 11.65
C SER A 121 10.77 -30.58 11.22
N TYR A 122 11.06 -30.64 9.91
CA TYR A 122 12.41 -30.38 9.41
C TYR A 122 12.74 -28.89 9.51
N ILE A 123 11.82 -28.02 9.10
CA ILE A 123 12.02 -26.58 9.13
C ILE A 123 12.11 -26.06 10.56
N ASP A 124 11.22 -26.49 11.45
CA ASP A 124 11.23 -26.09 12.86
C ASP A 124 12.50 -26.55 13.59
N TYR A 125 13.15 -27.64 13.12
CA TYR A 125 14.40 -28.14 13.70
C TYR A 125 15.64 -27.39 13.17
N ASN A 126 15.71 -27.13 11.86
CA ASN A 126 16.90 -26.54 11.22
C ASN A 126 16.86 -25.00 11.17
N TYR A 127 15.68 -24.37 11.17
CA TYR A 127 15.47 -22.93 11.04
C TYR A 127 14.51 -22.41 12.12
N ASN A 128 14.93 -22.46 13.39
CA ASN A 128 14.07 -22.25 14.56
C ASN A 128 13.84 -20.79 14.98
N ASN A 129 13.93 -19.86 14.01
CA ASN A 129 13.74 -18.43 14.24
C ASN A 129 12.26 -18.03 14.33
N TYR A 130 12.02 -16.93 15.03
CA TYR A 130 10.71 -16.28 15.13
C TYR A 130 10.85 -14.81 14.76
N TYR A 131 9.95 -14.34 13.90
CA TYR A 131 10.02 -13.02 13.31
C TYR A 131 8.80 -12.21 13.68
N ASN A 132 9.01 -10.98 14.15
CA ASN A 132 7.93 -10.09 14.55
C ASN A 132 7.41 -9.32 13.34
N TRP A 133 6.09 -9.15 13.30
CA TRP A 133 5.45 -8.55 12.16
C TRP A 133 4.24 -7.70 12.51
N TRP A 134 3.90 -6.82 11.59
CA TRP A 134 2.64 -6.09 11.50
C TRP A 134 1.83 -6.62 10.31
N SER A 135 0.52 -6.74 10.49
CA SER A 135 -0.39 -7.15 9.42
C SER A 135 -1.54 -6.15 9.34
N PRO A 136 -1.58 -5.29 8.31
CA PRO A 136 -2.69 -4.39 8.10
C PRO A 136 -3.93 -5.23 7.78
N VAL A 137 -5.02 -4.98 8.49
CA VAL A 137 -6.31 -5.60 8.20
C VAL A 137 -6.93 -4.81 7.05
N LEU A 138 -6.90 -5.40 5.85
CA LEU A 138 -7.35 -4.75 4.62
C LEU A 138 -8.68 -5.31 4.13
N THR A 139 -9.41 -4.47 3.40
CA THR A 139 -10.46 -4.88 2.47
C THR A 139 -10.10 -4.38 1.09
N PHE A 140 -10.13 -5.27 0.10
CA PHE A 140 -9.68 -5.00 -1.25
C PHE A 140 -10.80 -5.20 -2.27
N TRP A 141 -10.90 -4.28 -3.21
CA TRP A 141 -11.66 -4.42 -4.45
C TRP A 141 -10.66 -4.37 -5.61
N PRO A 142 -10.64 -5.38 -6.48
CA PRO A 142 -9.72 -5.43 -7.62
C PRO A 142 -10.00 -4.30 -8.62
N PHE A 143 -9.06 -4.11 -9.56
CA PHE A 143 -9.27 -3.18 -10.66
C PHE A 143 -10.49 -3.60 -11.49
N GLY A 144 -11.40 -2.66 -11.72
CA GLY A 144 -12.54 -2.82 -12.60
C GLY A 144 -13.04 -1.48 -13.12
N THR A 145 -13.80 -1.50 -14.21
CA THR A 145 -14.40 -0.29 -14.82
C THR A 145 -15.75 0.08 -14.22
N GLU A 146 -16.40 -0.86 -13.55
CA GLU A 146 -17.70 -0.66 -12.91
C GLU A 146 -17.58 0.07 -11.57
N PRO A 147 -18.64 0.77 -11.11
CA PRO A 147 -18.66 1.35 -9.77
C PRO A 147 -18.43 0.28 -8.69
N PHE A 148 -17.71 0.63 -7.63
CA PHE A 148 -17.48 -0.29 -6.52
C PHE A 148 -18.80 -0.78 -5.94
N ASP A 149 -19.05 -2.09 -6.02
CA ASP A 149 -20.16 -2.71 -5.34
C ASP A 149 -19.90 -2.67 -3.82
N ASN A 150 -20.69 -1.87 -3.12
CA ASN A 150 -20.60 -1.75 -1.66
C ASN A 150 -21.36 -2.88 -0.94
N TYR A 151 -22.04 -3.78 -1.66
CA TYR A 151 -22.93 -4.80 -1.12
C TYR A 151 -22.46 -6.24 -1.38
N SER A 152 -21.54 -6.51 -2.31
CA SER A 152 -21.04 -7.86 -2.60
C SER A 152 -19.54 -8.04 -2.36
N ASN A 153 -19.24 -9.16 -1.68
CA ASN A 153 -17.97 -9.88 -1.54
C ASN A 153 -16.69 -9.04 -1.47
N ASN A 154 -16.50 -8.40 -0.32
CA ASN A 154 -15.20 -8.08 0.24
C ASN A 154 -14.24 -9.27 0.00
N ILE A 155 -13.23 -9.10 -0.85
CA ILE A 155 -12.11 -10.02 -0.84
C ILE A 155 -11.27 -9.59 0.36
N HIS A 156 -11.22 -10.41 1.40
CA HIS A 156 -10.10 -10.34 2.33
C HIS A 156 -8.86 -10.65 1.47
N PRO A 157 -7.97 -9.68 1.18
CA PRO A 157 -6.76 -10.03 0.46
C PRO A 157 -6.08 -11.15 1.24
N SER A 158 -5.54 -12.10 0.49
CA SER A 158 -4.79 -13.22 1.05
C SER A 158 -3.70 -12.71 1.99
N PHE A 159 -3.20 -13.60 2.82
CA PHE A 159 -2.25 -13.41 3.92
C PHE A 159 -0.96 -12.63 3.62
N SER A 160 -0.80 -12.05 2.41
CA SER A 160 0.42 -11.42 1.90
C SER A 160 0.68 -10.00 2.42
N SER A 161 -0.19 -9.32 3.17
CA SER A 161 0.05 -7.91 3.53
C SER A 161 1.06 -7.69 4.67
N LEU A 162 1.79 -8.72 5.08
CA LEU A 162 2.66 -8.68 6.25
C LEU A 162 3.88 -7.76 6.06
N LEU A 163 4.18 -7.01 7.12
CA LEU A 163 5.32 -6.10 7.24
C LEU A 163 6.22 -6.56 8.38
N ILE A 164 7.48 -6.80 8.10
CA ILE A 164 8.44 -7.27 9.10
C ILE A 164 8.90 -6.06 9.93
N GLN A 165 9.00 -6.19 11.26
CA GLN A 165 9.27 -5.04 12.12
C GLN A 165 10.73 -4.57 12.09
N GLU A 166 11.65 -5.51 11.90
CA GLU A 166 13.09 -5.26 11.89
C GLU A 166 13.66 -5.55 10.50
N THR A 167 14.48 -4.65 9.96
CA THR A 167 15.00 -4.81 8.60
C THR A 167 16.01 -5.95 8.49
N LEU A 168 16.73 -6.28 9.55
CA LEU A 168 17.66 -7.41 9.58
C LEU A 168 16.96 -8.78 9.55
N ASP A 169 15.70 -8.85 9.98
CA ASP A 169 14.93 -10.10 9.91
C ASP A 169 14.69 -10.51 8.45
N PHE A 170 14.68 -9.56 7.50
CA PHE A 170 14.62 -9.88 6.07
C PHE A 170 15.81 -10.71 5.63
N GLN A 171 17.02 -10.37 6.08
CA GLN A 171 18.23 -11.11 5.73
C GLN A 171 18.16 -12.55 6.25
N SER A 172 17.76 -12.73 7.51
CA SER A 172 17.63 -14.06 8.12
C SER A 172 16.58 -14.91 7.39
N ILE A 173 15.40 -14.36 7.13
CA ILE A 173 14.33 -15.08 6.40
C ILE A 173 14.78 -15.46 5.00
N PHE A 174 15.44 -14.54 4.30
CA PHE A 174 15.93 -14.74 2.93
C PHE A 174 17.02 -15.81 2.86
N TYR A 175 18.00 -15.77 3.76
CA TYR A 175 19.07 -16.76 3.82
C TYR A 175 18.56 -18.13 4.25
N ASP A 176 17.70 -18.21 5.26
CA ASP A 176 17.07 -19.46 5.69
C ASP A 176 16.30 -20.11 4.52
N TYR A 177 15.57 -19.32 3.73
CA TYR A 177 14.84 -19.83 2.57
C TYR A 177 15.77 -20.35 1.47
N ASN A 178 16.77 -19.56 1.07
CA ASN A 178 17.67 -19.95 0.00
C ASN A 178 18.53 -21.16 0.38
N ASP A 179 18.94 -21.29 1.66
CA ASP A 179 19.61 -22.48 2.17
C ASP A 179 18.68 -23.70 2.11
N PHE A 180 17.45 -23.58 2.61
CA PHE A 180 16.44 -24.64 2.53
C PHE A 180 16.17 -25.08 1.09
N ALA A 181 15.98 -24.12 0.18
CA ALA A 181 15.77 -24.37 -1.23
C ALA A 181 16.98 -25.07 -1.87
N ALA A 182 18.20 -24.70 -1.50
CA ALA A 182 19.42 -25.37 -1.96
C ALA A 182 19.49 -26.83 -1.47
N VAL A 183 19.11 -27.11 -0.23
CA VAL A 183 19.04 -28.49 0.30
C VAL A 183 18.06 -29.32 -0.52
N VAL A 184 16.84 -28.81 -0.72
CA VAL A 184 15.78 -29.48 -1.49
C VAL A 184 16.20 -29.71 -2.96
N ASN A 185 16.83 -28.70 -3.58
CA ASN A 185 17.30 -28.78 -4.97
C ASN A 185 18.47 -29.77 -5.17
N ASN A 186 19.20 -30.08 -4.11
CA ASN A 186 20.29 -31.07 -4.14
C ASN A 186 19.81 -32.49 -3.81
N ASP A 187 18.54 -32.68 -3.44
CA ASP A 187 17.98 -34.01 -3.17
C ASP A 187 17.73 -34.78 -4.47
N THR A 188 18.48 -35.86 -4.68
CA THR A 188 18.41 -36.68 -5.90
C THR A 188 17.03 -37.28 -6.16
N ALA A 189 16.25 -37.58 -5.12
CA ALA A 189 14.93 -38.18 -5.26
C ALA A 189 13.91 -37.14 -5.74
N LEU A 190 13.98 -35.91 -5.22
CA LEU A 190 13.17 -34.79 -5.71
C LEU A 190 13.58 -34.35 -7.11
N GLN A 191 14.88 -34.36 -7.44
CA GLN A 191 15.34 -34.09 -8.81
C GLN A 191 14.83 -35.13 -9.82
N THR A 192 14.66 -36.39 -9.40
CA THR A 192 14.13 -37.46 -10.28
C THR A 192 12.69 -37.19 -10.73
N ILE A 193 11.91 -36.43 -9.94
CA ILE A 193 10.54 -36.01 -10.28
C ILE A 193 10.49 -34.57 -10.82
N ASN A 194 11.64 -33.99 -11.18
CA ASN A 194 11.79 -32.60 -11.63
C ASN A 194 11.21 -31.57 -10.63
N PHE A 195 11.25 -31.88 -9.33
CA PHE A 195 10.84 -30.93 -8.30
C PHE A 195 12.03 -30.03 -7.92
N SER A 196 11.83 -28.72 -7.94
CA SER A 196 12.81 -27.74 -7.48
C SER A 196 12.11 -26.54 -6.86
N LEU A 197 12.81 -25.89 -5.93
CA LEU A 197 12.43 -24.62 -5.33
C LEU A 197 13.23 -23.49 -5.98
N PRO A 198 12.60 -22.33 -6.23
CA PRO A 198 13.33 -21.18 -6.76
C PRO A 198 14.37 -20.68 -5.74
N ILE A 199 15.49 -20.16 -6.26
CA ILE A 199 16.51 -19.44 -5.46
C ILE A 199 16.41 -17.97 -5.84
N PHE A 200 16.39 -17.10 -4.84
CA PHE A 200 16.20 -15.66 -5.06
C PHE A 200 17.49 -14.88 -4.89
N SER A 201 17.62 -13.81 -5.67
CA SER A 201 18.48 -12.67 -5.32
C SER A 201 17.76 -11.74 -4.33
N GLY A 202 18.50 -10.86 -3.65
CA GLY A 202 17.89 -9.83 -2.80
C GLY A 202 16.96 -8.90 -3.60
N ASP A 203 17.36 -8.54 -4.82
CA ASP A 203 16.54 -7.75 -5.76
C ASP A 203 15.21 -8.45 -6.10
N ASP A 204 15.24 -9.75 -6.39
CA ASP A 204 14.03 -10.51 -6.71
C ASP A 204 13.12 -10.70 -5.49
N PHE A 205 13.70 -10.96 -4.32
CA PHE A 205 12.92 -11.02 -3.08
C PHE A 205 12.22 -9.68 -2.83
N LEU A 206 12.95 -8.57 -2.90
CA LEU A 206 12.41 -7.24 -2.61
C LEU A 206 11.37 -6.83 -3.65
N TRP A 207 11.57 -7.21 -4.92
CA TRP A 207 10.60 -7.00 -5.99
C TRP A 207 9.24 -7.65 -5.67
N HIS A 208 9.20 -8.95 -5.37
CA HIS A 208 7.96 -9.64 -5.02
C HIS A 208 7.37 -9.08 -3.72
N TYR A 209 8.23 -8.76 -2.76
CA TYR A 209 7.80 -8.15 -1.52
C TYR A 209 7.09 -6.80 -1.76
N ILE A 210 7.62 -5.92 -2.61
CA ILE A 210 7.04 -4.58 -2.86
C ILE A 210 5.81 -4.64 -3.76
N LEU A 211 5.79 -5.53 -4.77
CA LEU A 211 4.71 -5.61 -5.75
C LEU A 211 3.34 -5.82 -5.09
N ASP A 212 3.30 -6.63 -4.03
CA ASP A 212 2.10 -6.96 -3.27
C ASP A 212 1.74 -5.94 -2.16
N ARG A 213 2.43 -4.79 -2.06
CA ARG A 213 2.33 -3.89 -0.89
C ARG A 213 1.76 -2.52 -1.23
N TYR A 214 0.49 -2.35 -0.85
CA TYR A 214 -0.22 -1.06 -0.87
C TYR A 214 0.13 -0.15 0.31
N VAL A 215 0.89 -0.65 1.28
CA VAL A 215 1.26 0.09 2.50
C VAL A 215 2.71 -0.17 2.89
N MET A 216 3.34 0.80 3.54
CA MET A 216 4.74 0.76 3.93
C MET A 216 4.97 1.34 5.34
N VAL A 217 6.04 0.86 5.97
CA VAL A 217 6.46 1.25 7.32
C VAL A 217 7.13 2.63 7.32
N SER A 218 6.91 3.41 8.37
CA SER A 218 7.54 4.73 8.56
C SER A 218 8.75 4.67 9.52
N PRO A 219 9.81 5.47 9.31
CA PRO A 219 10.06 6.33 8.16
C PRO A 219 10.44 5.52 6.90
N ILE A 220 9.71 5.73 5.80
CA ILE A 220 9.77 4.90 4.58
C ILE A 220 11.18 4.83 4.01
N ASN A 221 11.86 5.98 3.88
CA ASN A 221 13.23 6.06 3.37
C ASN A 221 14.16 5.12 4.17
N ASN A 222 14.15 5.25 5.50
CA ASN A 222 15.07 4.54 6.37
C ASN A 222 14.74 3.05 6.46
N TYR A 223 13.46 2.71 6.45
CA TYR A 223 13.02 1.33 6.45
C TYR A 223 13.44 0.64 5.15
N LEU A 224 13.09 1.19 3.98
CA LEU A 224 13.44 0.58 2.70
C LEU A 224 14.95 0.57 2.43
N THR A 225 15.68 1.61 2.84
CA THR A 225 17.16 1.59 2.79
C THR A 225 17.72 0.45 3.63
N GLY A 226 17.22 0.29 4.87
CA GLY A 226 17.66 -0.81 5.74
C GLY A 226 17.34 -2.19 5.17
N VAL A 227 16.23 -2.35 4.45
CA VAL A 227 15.89 -3.62 3.78
C VAL A 227 16.79 -3.87 2.56
N ILE A 228 17.04 -2.85 1.74
CA ILE A 228 17.97 -2.93 0.59
C ILE A 228 19.37 -3.33 1.03
N ASP A 229 19.88 -2.68 2.09
CA ASP A 229 21.20 -2.98 2.63
C ASP A 229 21.26 -4.40 3.22
N ALA A 230 20.21 -4.83 3.94
CA ALA A 230 20.15 -6.16 4.56
C ALA A 230 20.04 -7.29 3.53
N LEU A 231 19.39 -7.04 2.39
CA LEU A 231 19.24 -7.99 1.30
C LEU A 231 20.35 -7.89 0.25
N GLU A 232 21.27 -6.94 0.40
CA GLU A 232 22.36 -6.67 -0.55
C GLU A 232 21.82 -6.44 -1.98
N CYS A 233 20.73 -5.69 -2.11
CA CYS A 233 20.11 -5.37 -3.41
C CYS A 233 21.04 -4.50 -4.27
N GLU A 234 21.16 -4.80 -5.56
CA GLU A 234 22.03 -4.07 -6.49
C GLU A 234 21.23 -3.19 -7.47
N ASN A 235 20.01 -3.61 -7.82
CA ASN A 235 19.22 -2.99 -8.89
C ASN A 235 18.02 -2.21 -8.34
N VAL A 236 18.11 -1.78 -7.08
CA VAL A 236 17.07 -1.03 -6.39
C VAL A 236 17.67 0.17 -5.70
N THR A 237 16.99 1.31 -5.80
CA THR A 237 17.37 2.53 -5.09
C THR A 237 16.16 3.11 -4.37
N VAL A 238 16.41 3.81 -3.27
CA VAL A 238 15.39 4.54 -2.52
C VAL A 238 15.78 6.01 -2.47
N GLN A 239 14.81 6.87 -2.77
CA GLN A 239 14.94 8.30 -2.59
C GLN A 239 13.66 8.82 -1.95
N GLU A 240 13.79 9.33 -0.71
CA GLU A 240 12.68 9.82 0.09
C GLU A 240 11.60 8.74 0.32
N ASN A 241 10.48 8.84 -0.37
CA ASN A 241 9.34 7.93 -0.25
C ASN A 241 9.13 7.07 -1.50
N LYS A 242 10.11 7.09 -2.43
CA LYS A 242 10.06 6.37 -3.68
C LYS A 242 11.13 5.29 -3.71
N VAL A 243 10.73 4.07 -4.06
CA VAL A 243 11.63 2.97 -4.41
C VAL A 243 11.60 2.77 -5.93
N THR A 244 12.78 2.68 -6.53
CA THR A 244 12.99 2.58 -7.97
C THR A 244 13.75 1.29 -8.26
N PHE A 245 13.12 0.39 -9.01
CA PHE A 245 13.71 -0.85 -9.50
C PHE A 245 14.19 -0.67 -10.93
N MET A 246 15.39 -1.15 -11.23
CA MET A 246 15.83 -1.46 -12.59
C MET A 246 15.62 -2.96 -12.81
N ARG A 247 14.84 -3.33 -13.84
CA ARG A 247 14.50 -4.72 -14.14
C ARG A 247 14.79 -5.01 -15.61
N TYR A 248 14.90 -6.29 -15.92
CA TYR A 248 15.12 -6.79 -17.27
C TYR A 248 13.99 -7.75 -17.64
N GLY A 249 13.29 -7.42 -18.73
CA GLY A 249 12.34 -8.29 -19.39
C GLY A 249 12.88 -8.63 -20.79
N GLU A 250 12.09 -8.35 -21.82
CA GLU A 250 12.61 -8.27 -23.20
C GLU A 250 13.71 -7.20 -23.33
N LYS A 251 13.57 -6.10 -22.59
CA LYS A 251 14.54 -5.00 -22.46
C LYS A 251 14.63 -4.52 -21.02
N ALA A 252 15.61 -3.66 -20.75
CA ALA A 252 15.69 -2.96 -19.47
C ALA A 252 14.51 -1.99 -19.30
N TYR A 253 13.88 -2.01 -18.13
CA TYR A 253 12.80 -1.09 -17.76
C TYR A 253 12.93 -0.68 -16.30
N ILE A 254 12.33 0.47 -15.99
CA ILE A 254 12.35 1.08 -14.66
C ILE A 254 10.94 1.02 -14.08
N MET A 255 10.85 0.64 -12.81
CA MET A 255 9.60 0.69 -12.07
C MET A 255 9.74 1.46 -10.77
N ASP A 256 8.95 2.52 -10.65
CA ASP A 256 8.89 3.39 -9.49
C ASP A 256 7.63 3.09 -8.66
N PHE A 257 7.80 2.86 -7.36
CA PHE A 257 6.71 2.85 -6.38
C PHE A 257 6.92 4.03 -5.44
N THR A 258 5.98 4.97 -5.43
CA THR A 258 6.00 6.13 -4.52
C THR A 258 4.94 5.94 -3.46
N TYR A 259 5.30 6.11 -2.19
CA TYR A 259 4.37 6.09 -1.06
C TYR A 259 4.11 7.49 -0.55
N ASN A 260 2.90 7.84 -0.13
CA ASN A 260 2.66 9.14 0.48
C ASN A 260 3.17 9.22 1.93
N SER A 261 3.09 10.41 2.54
CA SER A 261 3.55 10.66 3.91
C SER A 261 2.86 9.83 5.00
N ARG A 262 1.80 9.09 4.65
CA ARG A 262 1.05 8.20 5.56
C ARG A 262 1.38 6.73 5.33
N GLY A 263 2.36 6.43 4.48
CA GLY A 263 2.77 5.06 4.16
C GLY A 263 1.86 4.35 3.16
N PHE A 264 0.87 5.01 2.55
CA PHE A 264 0.07 4.38 1.49
C PHE A 264 0.79 4.49 0.14
N LEU A 265 0.69 3.46 -0.68
CA LEU A 265 1.10 3.54 -2.07
C LEU A 265 0.34 4.68 -2.75
N ASP A 266 1.07 5.54 -3.45
CA ASP A 266 0.55 6.72 -4.11
C ASP A 266 0.59 6.60 -5.62
N THR A 267 1.75 6.24 -6.17
CA THR A 267 1.91 6.06 -7.61
C THR A 267 2.74 4.84 -7.91
N VAL A 268 2.36 4.13 -8.97
CA VAL A 268 3.22 3.15 -9.63
C VAL A 268 3.49 3.64 -11.04
N VAL A 269 4.76 3.70 -11.44
CA VAL A 269 5.16 4.17 -12.77
C VAL A 269 6.12 3.18 -13.38
N VAL A 270 5.81 2.71 -14.58
CA VAL A 270 6.69 1.84 -15.38
C VAL A 270 7.17 2.62 -16.59
N LYS A 271 8.47 2.56 -16.86
CA LYS A 271 9.12 3.27 -17.95
C LYS A 271 10.13 2.38 -18.65
N ASN A 272 10.40 2.63 -19.92
CA ASN A 272 11.55 2.01 -20.58
C ASN A 272 12.86 2.68 -20.14
N ASN A 273 13.99 2.15 -20.62
CA ASN A 273 15.33 2.69 -20.31
C ASN A 273 15.56 4.14 -20.83
N ASP A 274 14.78 4.58 -21.83
CA ASP A 274 14.79 5.97 -22.32
C ASP A 274 13.87 6.91 -21.52
N ASN A 275 13.32 6.42 -20.40
CA ASN A 275 12.40 7.12 -19.52
C ASN A 275 11.05 7.48 -20.18
N ASN A 276 10.69 6.81 -21.28
CA ASN A 276 9.35 6.87 -21.86
C ASN A 276 8.38 6.08 -20.99
N LEU A 277 7.20 6.66 -20.75
CA LEU A 277 6.17 6.05 -19.92
C LEU A 277 5.57 4.83 -20.63
N ILE A 278 5.42 3.72 -19.90
CA ILE A 278 4.73 2.50 -20.36
C ILE A 278 3.41 2.33 -19.61
N TYR A 279 3.43 2.53 -18.30
CA TYR A 279 2.27 2.27 -17.44
C TYR A 279 2.25 3.20 -16.24
N LYS A 280 1.06 3.61 -15.79
CA LYS A 280 0.91 4.46 -14.61
C LYS A 280 -0.39 4.22 -13.85
N ILE A 281 -0.23 3.90 -12.57
CA ILE A 281 -1.29 3.97 -11.57
C ILE A 281 -1.08 5.23 -10.73
N THR A 282 -2.17 5.95 -10.46
CA THR A 282 -2.19 7.00 -9.44
C THR A 282 -3.23 6.68 -8.37
N SER A 283 -3.03 7.22 -7.19
CA SER A 283 -3.96 7.05 -6.09
C SER A 283 -4.71 8.34 -5.77
N SER A 284 -5.87 8.21 -5.14
CA SER A 284 -6.61 9.31 -4.55
C SER A 284 -7.24 8.91 -3.22
N ASN A 285 -7.26 9.84 -2.26
CA ASN A 285 -7.80 9.60 -0.93
C ASN A 285 -9.20 10.19 -0.78
N LEU A 286 -10.18 9.35 -0.38
CA LEU A 286 -11.57 9.78 -0.22
C LEU A 286 -11.78 10.86 0.87
N LYS A 287 -10.91 10.94 1.89
CA LYS A 287 -11.04 11.96 2.95
C LYS A 287 -10.95 13.37 2.37
N PHE A 288 -10.06 13.59 1.40
CA PHE A 288 -9.90 14.89 0.78
C PHE A 288 -11.18 15.32 0.03
N VAL A 289 -11.84 14.37 -0.64
CA VAL A 289 -13.13 14.61 -1.30
C VAL A 289 -14.20 15.03 -0.30
N VAL A 290 -14.29 14.34 0.85
CA VAL A 290 -15.24 14.70 1.92
C VAL A 290 -14.97 16.10 2.45
N TYR A 291 -13.70 16.47 2.70
CA TYR A 291 -13.36 17.81 3.16
C TYR A 291 -13.67 18.90 2.13
N ILE A 292 -13.48 18.63 0.84
CA ILE A 292 -13.91 19.55 -0.24
C ILE A 292 -15.43 19.75 -0.20
N ILE A 293 -16.20 18.66 -0.11
CA ILE A 293 -17.67 18.73 -0.05
C ILE A 293 -18.13 19.55 1.16
N ILE A 294 -17.53 19.32 2.34
CA ILE A 294 -17.81 20.10 3.56
C ILE A 294 -17.44 21.58 3.35
N GLY A 295 -16.28 21.85 2.77
CA GLY A 295 -15.80 23.21 2.50
C GLY A 295 -16.73 23.99 1.57
N ILE A 296 -17.15 23.38 0.45
CA ILE A 296 -18.12 23.97 -0.49
C ILE A 296 -19.46 24.20 0.21
N SER A 297 -19.94 23.23 0.98
CA SER A 297 -21.22 23.33 1.70
C SER A 297 -21.21 24.47 2.72
N LEU A 298 -20.12 24.59 3.51
CA LEU A 298 -19.95 25.68 4.47
C LEU A 298 -19.84 27.04 3.78
N GLY A 299 -19.11 27.13 2.66
CA GLY A 299 -19.01 28.33 1.84
C GLY A 299 -20.37 28.80 1.34
N ALA A 300 -21.21 27.89 0.84
CA ALA A 300 -22.57 28.19 0.39
C ALA A 300 -23.46 28.71 1.53
N ILE A 301 -23.41 28.08 2.71
CA ILE A 301 -24.17 28.51 3.90
C ILE A 301 -23.75 29.93 4.33
N LEU A 302 -22.44 30.20 4.42
CA LEU A 302 -21.92 31.52 4.78
C LEU A 302 -22.30 32.57 3.74
N GLY A 303 -22.26 32.22 2.45
CA GLY A 303 -22.72 33.07 1.35
C GLY A 303 -24.20 33.46 1.49
N LEU A 304 -25.07 32.49 1.78
CA LEU A 304 -26.50 32.72 2.01
C LEU A 304 -26.77 33.60 3.23
N ILE A 305 -26.04 33.39 4.33
CA ILE A 305 -26.14 34.22 5.55
C ILE A 305 -25.69 35.66 5.23
N GLY A 306 -24.53 35.82 4.57
CA GLY A 306 -24.01 37.13 4.17
C GLY A 306 -24.96 37.88 3.25
N PHE A 307 -25.51 37.20 2.25
CA PHE A 307 -26.52 37.75 1.34
C PHE A 307 -27.79 38.17 2.09
N SER A 308 -28.26 37.36 3.02
CA SER A 308 -29.43 37.68 3.86
C SER A 308 -29.21 38.93 4.72
N PHE A 309 -28.02 39.08 5.32
CA PHE A 309 -27.64 40.28 6.06
C PHE A 309 -27.53 41.51 5.16
N TYR A 310 -26.92 41.37 3.98
CA TYR A 310 -26.83 42.44 2.99
C TYR A 310 -28.22 42.92 2.55
N ARG A 311 -29.11 41.98 2.17
CA ARG A 311 -30.49 42.27 1.78
C ARG A 311 -31.26 42.97 2.89
N LYS A 312 -31.15 42.48 4.14
CA LYS A 312 -31.79 43.11 5.31
C LYS A 312 -31.26 44.52 5.57
N ARG A 313 -29.95 44.75 5.43
CA ARG A 313 -29.34 46.07 5.59
C ARG A 313 -29.83 47.04 4.51
N ARG A 314 -29.89 46.60 3.24
CA ARG A 314 -30.40 47.40 2.12
C ARG A 314 -31.87 47.78 2.32
N LEU A 315 -32.73 46.82 2.70
CA LEU A 315 -34.15 47.09 2.98
C LEU A 315 -34.33 48.08 4.13
N ASN A 316 -33.57 47.95 5.21
CA ASN A 316 -33.62 48.89 6.33
C ASN A 316 -33.11 50.29 5.96
N SER A 317 -32.13 50.38 5.05
CA SER A 317 -31.65 51.67 4.53
C SER A 317 -32.71 52.36 3.66
N GLN A 318 -33.42 51.61 2.81
CA GLN A 318 -34.52 52.15 2.00
C GLN A 318 -35.71 52.61 2.86
N LEU A 319 -36.12 51.82 3.86
CA LEU A 319 -37.17 52.20 4.81
C LEU A 319 -36.83 53.43 5.67
N LYS A 320 -35.54 53.76 5.84
CA LYS A 320 -35.09 54.98 6.51
C LYS A 320 -35.16 56.20 5.60
N TYR A 321 -35.01 56.01 4.29
CA TYR A 321 -35.06 57.07 3.29
C TYR A 321 -36.52 57.48 2.99
N ASP A 322 -37.47 56.55 2.99
CA ASP A 322 -38.90 56.84 2.78
C ASP A 322 -39.58 57.50 4.01
N ARG A 323 -38.87 57.66 5.14
CA ARG A 323 -39.38 58.26 6.38
C ARG A 323 -38.74 59.61 6.73
N SER A 324 -37.84 60.12 5.89
CA SER A 324 -37.25 61.46 6.01
C SER A 324 -37.87 62.40 5.00
#